data_AF-A0A950XIL3-F1
#
_entry.id   AF-A0A950XIL3-F1
#
_cell.length_a   1.000
_cell.length_b   1.000
_cell.length_c   1.000
_cell.angle_alpha   90.00
_cell.angle_beta   90.00
_cell.angle_gamma   90.00
#
_symmetry.space_group_name_H-M   'P 1'
#
loop_
_entity.id
_entity.type
_entity.pdbx_description
1 polymer ?
#
loop_
_entity_poly.entity_id
_entity_poly.type
_entity_poly.pdbx_seq_one_letter_code
_entity_poly.pdbx_strand_id
1 'polypeptide(L)'
;AGAAMIKDPVRAKAVIEGALRGAGGLPVSVKTRMGYNTDELDKWLPHLLETGIAALTLHARTRKEMSAVPAHWEAVARAVALRDKHNPAVLILGNGDTKDLQDAKAKTEETRADGVMLGRAIFGNPWLFNPSAAPALRERLAVMIEHTQLFYELFVDPASSGARKNFSIMKKHYKAYVNGFPGAAELRAELMTAENGQEVEEMTNAFLSASETASQQGFAAPLHESG
;
A
#
# COMPACT_ATOMS: atom_id res chain seq x y z
N ALA A 1 -19.85 1.08 9.06
CA ALA A 1 -18.52 0.46 9.22
C ALA A 1 -17.44 1.38 8.65
N GLY A 2 -16.17 1.11 8.92
CA GLY A 2 -15.05 1.97 8.52
C GLY A 2 -15.06 3.32 9.23
N ALA A 3 -14.58 4.38 8.57
CA ALA A 3 -14.45 5.71 9.18
C ALA A 3 -15.76 6.31 9.71
N ALA A 4 -16.93 5.83 9.26
CA ALA A 4 -18.21 6.26 9.83
C ALA A 4 -18.36 5.98 11.33
N MET A 5 -17.57 5.05 11.89
CA MET A 5 -17.55 4.75 13.32
C MET A 5 -17.02 5.92 14.17
N ILE A 6 -16.29 6.88 13.57
CA ILE A 6 -15.84 8.10 14.26
C ILE A 6 -17.05 8.89 14.80
N LYS A 7 -18.18 8.83 14.09
CA LYS A 7 -19.42 9.54 14.45
C LYS A 7 -20.23 8.83 15.55
N ASP A 8 -19.85 7.61 15.92
CA ASP A 8 -20.55 6.79 16.90
C ASP A 8 -19.54 5.98 17.74
N PRO A 9 -18.88 6.65 18.71
CA PRO A 9 -17.86 5.99 19.53
C PRO A 9 -18.38 4.85 20.40
N VAL A 10 -19.66 4.92 20.82
CA VAL A 10 -20.31 3.85 21.58
C VAL A 10 -20.35 2.57 20.75
N ARG A 11 -20.83 2.67 19.50
CA ARG A 11 -20.84 1.52 18.59
C ARG A 11 -19.44 1.05 18.23
N ALA A 12 -18.49 1.97 18.04
CA ALA A 12 -17.12 1.61 17.74
C ALA A 12 -16.51 0.72 18.84
N LYS A 13 -16.66 1.12 20.10
CA LYS A 13 -16.21 0.34 21.26
C LYS A 13 -16.87 -1.03 21.32
N ALA A 14 -18.19 -1.09 21.16
CA ALA A 14 -18.93 -2.36 21.19
C ALA A 14 -18.42 -3.36 20.12
N VAL A 15 -18.06 -2.87 18.93
CA VAL A 15 -17.45 -3.70 17.87
C VAL A 15 -16.05 -4.17 18.25
N ILE A 16 -15.23 -3.28 18.80
CA ILE A 16 -13.85 -3.60 19.24
C ILE A 16 -13.89 -4.65 20.37
N GLU A 17 -14.75 -4.48 21.36
CA GLU A 17 -14.94 -5.42 22.46
C GLU A 17 -15.46 -6.77 21.98
N GLY A 18 -16.37 -6.77 20.98
CA GLY A 18 -16.81 -7.99 20.32
C GLY A 18 -15.65 -8.74 19.66
N ALA A 19 -14.80 -8.02 18.94
CA ALA A 19 -13.60 -8.58 18.32
C ALA A 19 -12.60 -9.12 19.37
N LEU A 20 -12.37 -8.38 20.45
CA LEU A 20 -11.51 -8.81 21.57
C LEU A 20 -12.01 -10.11 22.21
N ARG A 21 -13.32 -10.22 22.48
CA ARG A 21 -13.92 -11.46 23.01
C ARG A 21 -13.75 -12.64 22.04
N GLY A 22 -13.94 -12.40 20.74
CA GLY A 22 -13.82 -13.41 19.70
C GLY A 22 -12.37 -13.81 19.37
N ALA A 23 -11.39 -12.98 19.70
CA ALA A 23 -9.98 -13.19 19.34
C ALA A 23 -9.29 -14.30 20.16
N GLY A 24 -9.89 -14.78 21.26
CA GLY A 24 -9.36 -15.91 22.02
C GLY A 24 -7.95 -15.67 22.61
N GLY A 25 -7.64 -14.42 22.97
CA GLY A 25 -6.32 -14.03 23.50
C GLY A 25 -5.32 -13.52 22.46
N LEU A 26 -5.65 -13.56 21.17
CA LEU A 26 -4.85 -12.91 20.13
C LEU A 26 -4.95 -11.38 20.23
N PRO A 27 -3.87 -10.63 19.97
CA PRO A 27 -3.89 -9.17 20.02
C PRO A 27 -4.82 -8.59 18.93
N VAL A 28 -5.67 -7.65 19.31
CA VAL A 28 -6.55 -6.92 18.39
C VAL A 28 -5.99 -5.53 18.13
N SER A 29 -5.93 -5.12 16.87
CA SER A 29 -5.53 -3.76 16.47
C SER A 29 -6.68 -3.01 15.80
N VAL A 30 -6.61 -1.68 15.83
CA VAL A 30 -7.58 -0.80 15.16
C VAL A 30 -6.87 0.12 14.19
N LYS A 31 -7.38 0.23 12.95
CA LYS A 31 -6.94 1.24 12.00
C LYS A 31 -8.01 2.31 11.85
N THR A 32 -7.63 3.57 12.02
CA THR A 32 -8.57 4.70 11.99
C THR A 32 -8.02 5.91 11.21
N ARG A 33 -8.81 6.97 11.17
CA ARG A 33 -8.48 8.30 10.62
C ARG A 33 -8.54 9.35 11.74
N MET A 34 -7.93 10.51 11.53
CA MET A 34 -7.94 11.59 12.54
C MET A 34 -9.32 12.24 12.74
N GLY A 35 -10.26 12.01 11.82
CA GLY A 35 -11.64 12.49 11.94
C GLY A 35 -12.48 12.14 10.71
N TYR A 36 -13.77 12.47 10.73
CA TYR A 36 -14.68 12.18 9.62
C TYR A 36 -14.71 13.32 8.61
N ASN A 37 -15.14 14.51 9.02
CA ASN A 37 -15.24 15.70 8.15
C ASN A 37 -14.16 16.74 8.43
N THR A 38 -13.75 16.83 9.69
CA THR A 38 -12.76 17.75 10.24
C THR A 38 -11.80 16.95 11.11
N ASP A 39 -10.75 17.59 11.61
CA ASP A 39 -9.92 17.00 12.66
C ASP A 39 -10.76 16.79 13.93
N GLU A 40 -10.83 15.55 14.41
CA GLU A 40 -11.59 15.15 15.59
C GLU A 40 -10.73 14.32 16.55
N LEU A 41 -9.40 14.28 16.33
CA LEU A 41 -8.51 13.28 16.90
C LEU A 41 -8.55 13.28 18.43
N ASP A 42 -8.46 14.46 19.05
CA ASP A 42 -8.43 14.64 20.50
C ASP A 42 -9.71 14.19 21.20
N LYS A 43 -10.84 14.18 20.49
CA LYS A 43 -12.13 13.68 20.99
C LYS A 43 -12.30 12.19 20.68
N TRP A 44 -11.84 11.76 19.51
CA TRP A 44 -12.09 10.44 18.97
C TRP A 44 -11.14 9.37 19.53
N LEU A 45 -9.83 9.68 19.55
CA LEU A 45 -8.80 8.71 19.90
C LEU A 45 -8.92 8.17 21.34
N PRO A 46 -9.23 8.98 22.37
CA PRO A 46 -9.40 8.48 23.73
C PRO A 46 -10.44 7.35 23.84
N HIS A 47 -11.53 7.42 23.07
CA HIS A 47 -12.53 6.34 23.05
C HIS A 47 -11.97 5.00 22.56
N LEU A 48 -10.97 5.01 21.69
CA LEU A 48 -10.31 3.79 21.23
C LEU A 48 -9.27 3.31 22.24
N LEU A 49 -8.54 4.24 22.87
CA LEU A 49 -7.50 3.94 23.86
C LEU A 49 -8.05 3.37 25.17
N GLU A 50 -9.31 3.68 25.49
CA GLU A 50 -10.05 3.08 26.62
C GLU A 50 -10.39 1.60 26.42
N THR A 51 -10.18 1.06 25.21
CA THR A 51 -10.38 -0.37 24.92
C THR A 51 -9.07 -1.16 25.11
N GLY A 52 -9.16 -2.50 25.13
CA GLY A 52 -8.00 -3.39 25.27
C GLY A 52 -7.22 -3.67 23.98
N ILE A 53 -7.18 -2.73 23.03
CA ILE A 53 -6.45 -2.94 21.77
C ILE A 53 -4.93 -2.94 21.99
N ALA A 54 -4.21 -3.78 21.25
CA ALA A 54 -2.75 -3.86 21.34
C ALA A 54 -2.03 -2.80 20.50
N ALA A 55 -2.65 -2.39 19.38
CA ALA A 55 -2.07 -1.41 18.47
C ALA A 55 -3.14 -0.57 17.77
N LEU A 56 -2.79 0.68 17.45
CA LEU A 56 -3.61 1.59 16.68
C LEU A 56 -2.82 2.16 15.52
N THR A 57 -3.32 1.99 14.30
CA THR A 57 -2.77 2.66 13.12
C THR A 57 -3.60 3.88 12.76
N LEU A 58 -3.00 5.07 12.80
CA LEU A 58 -3.64 6.33 12.42
C LEU A 58 -3.29 6.70 10.98
N HIS A 59 -4.28 6.70 10.09
CA HIS A 59 -4.15 7.44 8.84
C HIS A 59 -4.32 8.92 9.14
N ALA A 60 -3.25 9.69 8.96
CA ALA A 60 -3.13 11.12 9.21
C ALA A 60 -3.91 12.00 8.21
N ARG A 61 -5.18 11.67 7.97
CA ARG A 61 -6.15 12.43 7.19
C ARG A 61 -7.54 12.15 7.73
N THR A 62 -8.43 13.10 7.59
CA THR A 62 -9.86 12.90 7.79
C THR A 62 -10.45 12.01 6.70
N ARG A 63 -11.65 11.47 6.91
CA ARG A 63 -12.37 10.74 5.86
C ARG A 63 -12.68 11.66 4.67
N LYS A 64 -13.09 12.91 4.90
CA LYS A 64 -13.45 13.87 3.83
C LYS A 64 -12.28 14.19 2.91
N GLU A 65 -11.08 14.34 3.46
CA GLU A 65 -9.87 14.63 2.68
C GLU A 65 -9.45 13.48 1.75
N MET A 66 -9.80 12.24 2.10
CA MET A 66 -9.42 11.05 1.32
C MET A 66 -7.90 10.97 1.06
N SER A 67 -7.47 11.33 -0.15
CA SER A 67 -6.07 11.44 -0.60
C SER A 67 -5.82 12.77 -1.33
N ALA A 68 -6.69 13.77 -1.14
CA ALA A 68 -6.68 15.04 -1.87
C ALA A 68 -5.67 16.06 -1.32
N VAL A 69 -5.18 15.85 -0.09
CA VAL A 69 -4.21 16.73 0.58
C VAL A 69 -3.05 15.89 1.14
N PRO A 70 -1.88 16.48 1.44
CA PRO A 70 -0.82 15.79 2.17
C PRO A 70 -1.32 15.17 3.49
N ALA A 71 -0.69 14.08 3.93
CA ALA A 71 -0.97 13.51 5.24
C ALA A 71 -0.40 14.40 6.37
N HIS A 72 -1.22 14.69 7.36
CA HIS A 72 -0.97 15.56 8.52
C HIS A 72 -0.18 14.82 9.62
N TRP A 73 1.11 14.58 9.41
CA TRP A 73 1.93 13.76 10.32
C TRP A 73 2.05 14.30 11.74
N GLU A 74 1.82 15.59 11.95
CA GLU A 74 1.69 16.17 13.29
C GLU A 74 0.52 15.56 14.08
N ALA A 75 -0.52 15.06 13.41
CA ALA A 75 -1.60 14.29 14.04
C ALA A 75 -1.11 12.95 14.61
N VAL A 76 -0.08 12.34 14.03
CA VAL A 76 0.53 11.11 14.56
C VAL A 76 1.27 11.42 15.86
N ALA A 77 2.04 12.52 15.91
CA ALA A 77 2.70 12.96 17.14
C ALA A 77 1.68 13.25 18.25
N ARG A 78 0.55 13.90 17.92
CA ARG A 78 -0.56 14.09 18.88
C ARG A 78 -1.16 12.77 19.35
N ALA A 79 -1.31 11.80 18.45
CA ALA A 79 -1.83 10.47 18.82
C ALA A 79 -0.90 9.75 19.81
N VAL A 80 0.42 9.86 19.64
CA VAL A 80 1.42 9.33 20.59
C VAL A 80 1.25 10.01 21.96
N ALA A 81 1.13 11.34 22.01
CA ALA A 81 0.93 12.06 23.26
C ALA A 81 -0.39 11.67 23.98
N LEU A 82 -1.48 11.49 23.23
CA LEU A 82 -2.75 10.99 23.77
C LEU A 82 -2.62 9.55 24.27
N ARG A 83 -1.92 8.68 23.54
CA ARG A 83 -1.61 7.31 23.97
C ARG A 83 -0.85 7.33 25.29
N ASP A 84 0.23 8.10 25.40
CA ASP A 84 1.07 8.14 26.60
C ASP A 84 0.26 8.58 27.83
N LYS A 85 -0.71 9.48 27.66
CA LYS A 85 -1.60 9.95 28.72
C LYS A 85 -2.67 8.92 29.12
N HIS A 86 -3.26 8.22 28.16
CA HIS A 86 -4.47 7.41 28.39
C HIS A 86 -4.18 5.91 28.51
N ASN A 87 -3.28 5.37 27.69
CA ASN A 87 -2.94 3.96 27.68
C ASN A 87 -1.53 3.73 27.04
N PRO A 88 -0.44 3.82 27.83
CA PRO A 88 0.93 3.72 27.33
C PRO A 88 1.28 2.36 26.71
N ALA A 89 0.47 1.32 26.93
CA ALA A 89 0.71 -0.03 26.40
C ALA A 89 0.31 -0.18 24.91
N VAL A 90 -0.55 0.69 24.38
CA VAL A 90 -1.00 0.60 22.98
C VAL A 90 0.09 1.11 22.05
N LEU A 91 0.48 0.33 21.05
CA LEU A 91 1.42 0.79 20.01
C LEU A 91 0.73 1.73 19.01
N ILE A 92 1.36 2.84 18.65
CA ILE A 92 0.87 3.80 17.64
C ILE A 92 1.68 3.66 16.35
N LEU A 93 0.99 3.35 15.25
CA LEU A 93 1.57 3.33 13.92
C LEU A 93 1.04 4.49 13.07
N GLY A 94 1.94 5.30 12.52
CA GLY A 94 1.59 6.36 11.58
C GLY A 94 1.28 5.80 10.18
N ASN A 95 0.39 6.46 9.44
CA ASN A 95 0.07 6.08 8.06
C ASN A 95 -0.32 7.29 7.22
N GLY A 96 0.18 7.33 5.97
CA GLY A 96 -0.16 8.35 4.98
C GLY A 96 1.08 8.94 4.35
N ASP A 97 1.14 8.99 3.02
CA ASP A 97 2.22 9.60 2.23
C ASP A 97 3.65 9.21 2.63
N THR A 98 3.84 8.04 3.23
CA THR A 98 5.19 7.49 3.43
C THR A 98 5.65 6.80 2.16
N LYS A 99 6.79 7.25 1.64
CA LYS A 99 7.31 6.87 0.33
C LYS A 99 8.12 5.60 0.35
N ASP A 100 8.96 5.44 1.37
CA ASP A 100 9.92 4.36 1.50
C ASP A 100 10.33 4.14 2.96
N LEU A 101 11.29 3.23 3.18
CA LEU A 101 11.79 2.92 4.52
C LEU A 101 12.58 4.07 5.16
N GLN A 102 13.23 4.93 4.37
CA GLN A 102 13.98 6.07 4.89
C GLN A 102 13.02 7.15 5.39
N ASP A 103 12.02 7.49 4.58
CA ASP A 103 10.93 8.39 4.94
C ASP A 103 10.14 7.84 6.14
N ALA A 104 9.92 6.53 6.22
CA ALA A 104 9.30 5.89 7.37
C ALA A 104 10.10 6.13 8.66
N LYS A 105 11.43 5.92 8.63
CA LYS A 105 12.32 6.14 9.78
C LYS A 105 12.31 7.61 10.23
N ALA A 106 12.47 8.54 9.29
CA ALA A 106 12.45 9.97 9.59
C ALA A 106 11.13 10.38 10.28
N LYS A 107 9.99 9.89 9.77
CA LYS A 107 8.67 10.16 10.35
C LYS A 107 8.48 9.53 11.73
N THR A 108 9.01 8.32 11.98
CA THR A 108 8.99 7.74 13.33
C THR A 108 9.83 8.55 14.31
N GLU A 109 11.00 9.03 13.89
CA GLU A 109 11.86 9.87 14.73
C GLU A 109 11.18 11.20 15.08
N GLU A 110 10.58 11.87 14.09
CA GLU A 110 9.88 13.14 14.27
C GLU A 110 8.65 13.02 15.19
N THR A 111 7.85 11.97 15.00
CA THR A 111 6.56 11.83 15.70
C THR A 111 6.62 10.95 16.95
N ARG A 112 7.72 10.24 17.16
CA ARG A 112 7.90 9.21 18.19
C ARG A 112 6.89 8.05 18.09
N ALA A 113 6.31 7.84 16.91
CA ALA A 113 5.44 6.70 16.66
C ALA A 113 6.24 5.38 16.75
N ASP A 114 5.58 4.32 17.21
CA ASP A 114 6.19 2.98 17.36
C ASP A 114 6.43 2.29 16.00
N GLY A 115 5.84 2.82 14.92
CA GLY A 115 6.07 2.34 13.57
C GLY A 115 5.28 3.09 12.51
N VAL A 116 5.41 2.63 11.26
CA VAL A 116 4.71 3.19 10.11
C VAL A 116 4.10 2.08 9.28
N MET A 117 2.85 2.27 8.87
CA MET A 117 2.21 1.44 7.86
C MET A 117 2.41 2.06 6.48
N LEU A 118 3.07 1.34 5.58
CA LEU A 118 3.26 1.70 4.17
C LEU A 118 2.09 1.16 3.34
N GLY A 119 1.43 2.05 2.60
CA GLY A 119 0.31 1.71 1.71
C GLY A 119 0.73 1.70 0.26
N ARG A 120 0.47 2.79 -0.47
CA ARG A 120 0.74 2.92 -1.91
C ARG A 120 2.20 2.67 -2.31
N ALA A 121 3.15 2.86 -1.39
CA ALA A 121 4.58 2.63 -1.63
C ALA A 121 4.91 1.18 -2.04
N ILE A 122 4.10 0.19 -1.63
CA ILE A 122 4.34 -1.22 -1.96
C ILE A 122 3.82 -1.61 -3.34
N PHE A 123 2.97 -0.79 -3.96
CA PHE A 123 2.39 -1.13 -5.27
C PHE A 123 3.49 -1.16 -6.32
N GLY A 124 3.66 -2.30 -6.99
CA GLY A 124 4.74 -2.54 -7.96
C GLY A 124 6.15 -2.62 -7.35
N ASN A 125 6.25 -2.53 -6.03
CA ASN A 125 7.50 -2.57 -5.28
C ASN A 125 7.37 -3.56 -4.10
N PRO A 126 7.17 -4.87 -4.37
CA PRO A 126 7.11 -5.88 -3.31
C PRO A 126 8.42 -5.97 -2.49
N TRP A 127 9.53 -5.51 -3.07
CA TRP A 127 10.87 -5.45 -2.47
C TRP A 127 11.05 -4.28 -1.50
N LEU A 128 10.03 -3.44 -1.29
CA LEU A 128 10.12 -2.24 -0.44
C LEU A 128 10.72 -2.53 0.94
N PHE A 129 10.45 -3.70 1.51
CA PHE A 129 10.94 -4.12 2.82
C PHE A 129 12.30 -4.83 2.81
N ASN A 130 12.84 -5.11 1.62
CA ASN A 130 14.17 -5.65 1.42
C ASN A 130 15.04 -4.62 0.67
N PRO A 131 15.68 -3.67 1.39
CA PRO A 131 16.46 -2.61 0.76
C PRO A 131 17.67 -3.12 -0.04
N SER A 132 18.10 -4.38 0.17
CA SER A 132 19.16 -5.02 -0.59
C SER A 132 18.68 -5.58 -1.94
N ALA A 133 17.37 -5.69 -2.14
CA ALA A 133 16.77 -6.16 -3.38
C ALA A 133 16.40 -4.96 -4.28
N ALA A 134 17.36 -4.47 -5.05
CA ALA A 134 17.06 -3.67 -6.23
C ALA A 134 16.98 -4.65 -7.42
N PRO A 135 15.78 -5.14 -7.77
CA PRO A 135 15.67 -6.18 -8.79
C PRO A 135 16.13 -5.64 -10.15
N ALA A 136 16.81 -6.48 -10.91
CA ALA A 136 17.03 -6.21 -12.32
C ALA A 136 15.69 -6.06 -13.05
N LEU A 137 15.67 -5.37 -14.21
CA LEU A 137 14.44 -5.19 -14.99
C LEU A 137 13.73 -6.53 -15.26
N ARG A 138 14.49 -7.56 -15.64
CA ARG A 138 14.00 -8.92 -15.89
C ARG A 138 13.32 -9.52 -14.67
N GLU A 139 13.93 -9.42 -13.50
CA GLU A 139 13.36 -9.94 -12.24
C GLU A 139 12.08 -9.18 -11.85
N ARG A 140 12.07 -7.86 -12.03
CA ARG A 140 10.89 -7.04 -11.77
C ARG A 140 9.71 -7.42 -12.65
N LEU A 141 9.96 -7.66 -13.94
CA LEU A 141 8.93 -8.09 -14.89
C LEU A 141 8.51 -9.55 -14.66
N ALA A 142 9.43 -10.42 -14.24
CA ALA A 142 9.09 -11.79 -13.85
C ALA A 142 8.10 -11.82 -12.67
N VAL A 143 8.29 -10.98 -11.64
CA VAL A 143 7.32 -10.89 -10.52
C VAL A 143 6.01 -10.24 -10.93
N MET A 144 5.98 -9.37 -11.94
CA MET A 144 4.73 -8.89 -12.52
C MET A 144 3.96 -10.03 -13.19
N ILE A 145 4.66 -10.90 -13.95
CA ILE A 145 4.07 -12.09 -14.56
C ILE A 145 3.52 -13.01 -13.47
N GLU A 146 4.34 -13.35 -12.48
CA GLU A 146 3.94 -14.22 -11.36
C GLU A 146 2.71 -13.68 -10.62
N HIS A 147 2.69 -12.38 -10.28
CA HIS A 147 1.53 -11.75 -9.64
C HIS A 147 0.27 -11.83 -10.53
N THR A 148 0.42 -11.73 -11.85
CA THR A 148 -0.68 -11.83 -12.81
C THR A 148 -1.21 -13.26 -12.92
N GLN A 149 -0.31 -14.25 -12.98
CA GLN A 149 -0.66 -15.67 -13.00
C GLN A 149 -1.37 -16.08 -11.70
N LEU A 150 -0.82 -15.71 -10.54
CA LEU A 150 -1.44 -15.97 -9.24
C LEU A 150 -2.83 -15.31 -9.12
N PHE A 151 -3.00 -14.09 -9.62
CA PHE A 151 -4.32 -13.46 -9.64
C PHE A 151 -5.30 -14.24 -10.52
N TYR A 152 -4.86 -14.70 -11.69
CA TYR A 152 -5.69 -15.48 -12.59
C TYR A 152 -6.09 -16.80 -11.93
N GLU A 153 -5.14 -17.56 -11.40
CA GLU A 153 -5.38 -18.84 -10.74
C GLU A 153 -6.33 -18.69 -9.54
N LEU A 154 -6.10 -17.71 -8.67
CA LEU A 154 -6.86 -17.59 -7.43
C LEU A 154 -8.23 -16.93 -7.59
N PHE A 155 -8.44 -16.12 -8.63
CA PHE A 155 -9.63 -15.27 -8.74
C PHE A 155 -10.33 -15.31 -10.10
N VAL A 156 -9.73 -15.84 -11.16
CA VAL A 156 -10.32 -15.82 -12.52
C VAL A 156 -10.59 -17.23 -13.06
N ASP A 157 -9.74 -18.21 -12.73
CA ASP A 157 -9.88 -19.58 -13.20
C ASP A 157 -11.22 -20.21 -12.73
N PRO A 158 -12.06 -20.73 -13.66
CA PRO A 158 -13.26 -21.50 -13.33
C PRO A 158 -13.07 -22.69 -12.40
N ALA A 159 -11.89 -23.29 -12.40
CA ALA A 159 -11.56 -24.39 -11.52
C ALA A 159 -11.19 -23.94 -10.09
N SER A 160 -10.95 -22.64 -9.87
CA SER A 160 -10.57 -22.12 -8.56
C SER A 160 -11.75 -22.04 -7.58
N SER A 161 -11.46 -22.29 -6.30
CA SER A 161 -12.43 -22.13 -5.21
C SER A 161 -12.61 -20.66 -4.77
N GLY A 162 -11.87 -19.74 -5.37
CA GLY A 162 -11.82 -18.33 -5.00
C GLY A 162 -12.97 -17.50 -5.57
N ALA A 163 -13.06 -16.25 -5.11
CA ALA A 163 -14.05 -15.31 -5.61
C ALA A 163 -13.79 -14.97 -7.07
N ARG A 164 -14.80 -15.12 -7.95
CA ARG A 164 -14.70 -14.79 -9.38
C ARG A 164 -14.51 -13.28 -9.56
N LYS A 165 -13.38 -12.88 -10.15
CA LYS A 165 -13.00 -11.49 -10.44
C LYS A 165 -12.73 -11.30 -11.92
N ASN A 166 -12.84 -10.07 -12.39
CA ASN A 166 -12.47 -9.70 -13.74
C ASN A 166 -10.94 -9.52 -13.83
N PHE A 167 -10.31 -10.14 -14.83
CA PHE A 167 -8.87 -10.03 -15.11
C PHE A 167 -8.39 -8.58 -15.22
N SER A 168 -9.22 -7.68 -15.76
CA SER A 168 -8.91 -6.26 -15.95
C SER A 168 -8.52 -5.52 -14.65
N ILE A 169 -8.81 -6.09 -13.47
CA ILE A 169 -8.30 -5.59 -12.20
C ILE A 169 -6.77 -5.54 -12.18
N MET A 170 -6.09 -6.49 -12.83
CA MET A 170 -4.62 -6.53 -12.88
C MET A 170 -4.01 -5.35 -13.64
N LYS A 171 -4.72 -4.80 -14.63
CA LYS A 171 -4.24 -3.69 -15.45
C LYS A 171 -3.87 -2.45 -14.63
N LYS A 172 -4.52 -2.23 -13.47
CA LYS A 172 -4.18 -1.11 -12.55
C LYS A 172 -2.80 -1.25 -11.90
N HIS A 173 -2.23 -2.45 -11.88
CA HIS A 173 -0.95 -2.74 -11.24
C HIS A 173 0.24 -2.58 -12.20
N TYR A 174 0.06 -2.75 -13.52
CA TYR A 174 1.18 -2.76 -14.47
C TYR A 174 1.96 -1.45 -14.51
N LYS A 175 1.29 -0.30 -14.33
CA LYS A 175 2.00 0.99 -14.20
C LYS A 175 3.04 0.98 -13.09
N ALA A 176 2.80 0.23 -12.02
CA ALA A 176 3.67 0.18 -10.86
C ALA A 176 4.91 -0.70 -11.09
N TYR A 177 4.84 -1.71 -11.95
CA TYR A 177 5.99 -2.53 -12.36
C TYR A 177 6.72 -1.95 -13.57
N VAL A 178 5.96 -1.46 -14.55
CA VAL A 178 6.44 -1.04 -15.88
C VAL A 178 6.60 0.48 -15.90
N ASN A 179 7.65 0.97 -15.25
CA ASN A 179 8.01 2.39 -15.24
C ASN A 179 9.51 2.60 -15.03
N GLY A 180 10.01 3.76 -15.49
CA GLY A 180 11.39 4.20 -15.24
C GLY A 180 12.46 3.50 -16.08
N PHE A 181 12.11 2.97 -17.26
CA PHE A 181 13.06 2.40 -18.22
C PHE A 181 12.62 2.67 -19.67
N PRO A 182 13.55 2.66 -20.66
CA PRO A 182 13.22 2.80 -22.08
C PRO A 182 12.22 1.72 -22.53
N GLY A 183 11.21 2.10 -23.32
CA GLY A 183 10.18 1.15 -23.79
C GLY A 183 9.04 0.86 -22.80
N ALA A 184 9.08 1.44 -21.59
CA ALA A 184 8.06 1.18 -20.56
C ALA A 184 6.67 1.74 -20.92
N ALA A 185 6.56 2.77 -21.76
CA ALA A 185 5.26 3.30 -22.16
C ALA A 185 4.59 2.37 -23.17
N GLU A 186 5.37 1.86 -24.11
CA GLU A 186 5.00 0.96 -25.19
C GLU A 186 4.56 -0.39 -24.62
N LEU A 187 5.40 -1.01 -23.77
CA LEU A 187 5.05 -2.26 -23.09
C LEU A 187 3.76 -2.10 -22.26
N ARG A 188 3.56 -0.97 -21.57
CA ARG A 188 2.29 -0.75 -20.84
C ARG A 188 1.09 -0.70 -21.77
N ALA A 189 1.20 0.00 -22.90
CA ALA A 189 0.11 0.12 -23.85
C ALA A 189 -0.29 -1.26 -24.40
N GLU A 190 0.71 -2.11 -24.71
CA GLU A 190 0.51 -3.49 -25.11
C GLU A 190 -0.16 -4.32 -24.00
N LEU A 191 0.37 -4.29 -22.77
CA LEU A 191 -0.22 -5.00 -21.63
C LEU A 191 -1.66 -4.57 -21.29
N MET A 192 -2.10 -3.38 -21.70
CA MET A 192 -3.50 -2.96 -21.53
C MET A 192 -4.46 -3.72 -22.44
N THR A 193 -4.00 -4.34 -23.53
CA THR A 193 -4.84 -5.12 -24.44
C THR A 193 -5.03 -6.56 -23.95
N ALA A 194 -4.11 -7.08 -23.14
CA ALA A 194 -4.14 -8.45 -22.64
C ALA A 194 -5.45 -8.83 -21.93
N GLU A 195 -5.91 -10.06 -22.14
CA GLU A 195 -7.14 -10.62 -21.59
C GLU A 195 -6.92 -11.69 -20.51
N ASN A 196 -5.69 -12.21 -20.40
CA ASN A 196 -5.33 -13.25 -19.44
C ASN A 196 -3.84 -13.19 -19.04
N GLY A 197 -3.44 -14.03 -18.10
CA GLY A 197 -2.06 -14.06 -17.60
C GLY A 197 -1.04 -14.58 -18.61
N GLN A 198 -1.44 -15.45 -19.53
CA GLN A 198 -0.55 -16.00 -20.56
C GLN A 198 -0.15 -14.92 -21.57
N GLU A 199 -1.11 -14.13 -22.06
CA GLU A 199 -0.80 -13.01 -22.97
C GLU A 199 0.15 -12.00 -22.34
N VAL A 200 -0.01 -11.70 -21.04
CA VAL A 200 0.91 -10.83 -20.30
C VAL A 200 2.32 -11.38 -20.29
N GLU A 201 2.48 -12.68 -20.05
CA GLU A 201 3.77 -13.36 -20.08
C GLU A 201 4.42 -13.31 -21.46
N GLU A 202 3.66 -13.63 -22.51
CA GLU A 202 4.13 -13.62 -23.90
C GLU A 202 4.60 -12.22 -24.33
N MET A 203 3.78 -11.19 -24.10
CA MET A 203 4.11 -9.79 -24.42
C MET A 203 5.36 -9.33 -23.65
N THR A 204 5.46 -9.67 -22.37
CA THR A 204 6.60 -9.27 -21.52
C THR A 204 7.90 -9.96 -21.96
N ASN A 205 7.84 -11.25 -22.30
CA ASN A 205 9.00 -12.00 -22.78
C ASN A 205 9.46 -11.54 -24.16
N ALA A 206 8.52 -11.18 -25.05
CA ALA A 206 8.84 -10.58 -26.35
C ALA A 206 9.57 -9.24 -26.19
N PHE A 207 9.10 -8.38 -25.29
CA PHE A 207 9.76 -7.11 -24.97
C PHE A 207 11.18 -7.30 -24.46
N LEU A 208 11.39 -8.23 -23.51
CA LEU A 208 12.71 -8.51 -22.94
C LEU A 208 13.69 -9.01 -24.01
N SER A 209 13.24 -9.92 -24.89
CA SER A 209 14.07 -10.49 -25.96
C SER A 209 14.47 -9.44 -27.01
N ALA A 210 13.54 -8.54 -27.38
CA ALA A 210 13.81 -7.43 -28.29
C ALA A 210 14.82 -6.43 -27.70
N SER A 211 14.70 -6.13 -26.40
CA SER A 211 15.59 -5.21 -25.69
C SER A 211 17.02 -5.74 -25.59
N GLU A 212 17.19 -7.05 -25.38
CA GLU A 212 18.51 -7.71 -25.36
C GLU A 212 19.16 -7.69 -26.74
N THR A 213 18.38 -7.95 -27.78
CA THR A 213 18.87 -7.91 -29.18
C THR A 213 19.34 -6.50 -29.56
N ALA A 214 18.57 -5.47 -29.21
CA ALA A 214 18.95 -4.07 -29.46
C ALA A 214 20.21 -3.65 -28.70
N SER A 215 20.38 -4.13 -27.46
CA SER A 215 21.57 -3.86 -26.64
C SER A 215 22.84 -4.52 -27.20
N GLN A 216 22.71 -5.73 -27.76
CA GLN A 216 23.83 -6.45 -28.39
C GLN A 216 24.25 -5.86 -29.74
N GLN A 217 23.33 -5.20 -30.46
CA GLN A 217 23.59 -4.59 -31.76
C GLN A 217 24.17 -3.16 -31.68
N GLY A 218 24.39 -2.60 -30.48
CA GLY A 218 25.17 -1.36 -30.30
C GLY A 218 24.49 -0.08 -30.81
N PHE A 219 23.16 -0.03 -30.86
CA PHE A 219 22.45 1.21 -31.17
C PHE A 219 22.54 2.19 -29.98
N ALA A 220 23.59 3.00 -29.96
CA ALA A 220 23.62 4.21 -29.15
C ALA A 220 22.48 5.13 -29.60
N ALA A 221 21.54 5.44 -28.71
CA ALA A 221 20.52 6.46 -28.98
C ALA A 221 21.22 7.78 -29.33
N PRO A 222 20.75 8.53 -30.34
CA PRO A 222 21.32 9.85 -30.62
C PRO A 222 21.13 10.71 -29.38
N LEU A 223 22.23 11.28 -28.88
CA LEU A 223 22.17 12.37 -27.91
C LEU A 223 21.36 13.49 -28.55
N HIS A 224 20.14 13.71 -28.07
CA HIS A 224 19.42 14.94 -28.35
C HIS A 224 20.13 16.06 -27.60
N GLU A 225 21.07 16.72 -28.27
CA GLU A 225 21.46 18.08 -27.89
C GLU A 225 20.23 18.97 -28.01
N SER A 226 19.82 19.57 -26.90
CA SER A 226 18.90 20.71 -26.88
C SER A 226 19.68 21.90 -26.37
N GLY A 227 19.86 22.88 -27.25
CA GLY A 227 20.13 24.27 -26.89
C GLY A 227 18.87 25.00 -26.46
#